data_AF-A0AAU5JI13-F1
#
_entry.id   AF-A0AAU5JI13-F1
#
_cell.length_a   1.000
_cell.length_b   1.000
_cell.length_c   1.000
_cell.angle_alpha   90.00
_cell.angle_beta   90.00
_cell.angle_gamma   90.00
#
_symmetry.space_group_name_H-M   'P 1'
#
loop_
_entity.id
_entity.type
_entity.pdbx_description
1 polymer ?
#
loop_
_entity_poly.entity_id
_entity_poly.type
_entity_poly.pdbx_seq_one_letter_code
_entity_poly.pdbx_strand_id
1 'polypeptide(L)'
;MGHAVMTHTQNQPTTHLANLSTTTQNTFTQFMEQADNAGTNDEYRTAMTCAALTAGIPLPTGGEIALCACPNCWDCDQIFNANHPDAHPFGESDGYNLGRIQCPTCTDRHYATDEQ
;
A
#
# COMPACT_ATOMS: atom_id res chain seq x y z
N MET A 1 -35.99 21.96 1.78
CA MET A 1 -35.56 20.62 2.23
C MET A 1 -34.14 20.43 1.74
N GLY A 2 -33.15 20.78 2.56
CA GLY A 2 -31.74 20.70 2.18
C GLY A 2 -31.19 19.33 2.56
N HIS A 3 -30.85 18.51 1.58
CA HIS A 3 -30.12 17.28 1.82
C HIS A 3 -28.65 17.65 2.04
N ALA A 4 -28.20 17.59 3.29
CA ALA A 4 -26.78 17.60 3.59
C ALA A 4 -26.16 16.33 2.99
N VAL A 5 -25.43 16.48 1.88
CA VAL A 5 -24.53 15.44 1.39
C VAL A 5 -23.32 15.49 2.30
N MET A 6 -23.32 14.68 3.37
CA MET A 6 -22.08 14.35 4.03
C MET A 6 -21.30 13.47 3.06
N THR A 7 -20.33 14.05 2.35
CA THR A 7 -19.30 13.29 1.67
C THR A 7 -18.57 12.52 2.76
N HIS A 8 -18.98 11.28 2.98
CA HIS A 8 -18.29 10.39 3.89
C HIS A 8 -16.93 10.12 3.23
N THR A 9 -15.91 10.91 3.56
CA THR A 9 -14.53 10.50 3.33
C THR A 9 -14.37 9.22 4.13
N GLN A 10 -14.54 8.09 3.45
CA GLN A 10 -14.37 6.79 4.07
C GLN A 10 -12.91 6.71 4.43
N ASN A 11 -12.61 6.85 5.72
CA ASN A 11 -11.27 6.67 6.28
C ASN A 11 -10.99 5.16 6.30
N GLN A 12 -10.96 4.52 5.13
CA GLN A 12 -10.79 3.09 5.02
C GLN A 12 -9.33 2.76 5.31
N PRO A 13 -9.05 1.74 6.14
CA PRO A 13 -7.69 1.33 6.46
C PRO A 13 -6.95 0.71 5.26
N THR A 14 -7.69 0.40 4.19
CA THR A 14 -7.18 -0.16 2.93
C THR A 14 -7.99 0.40 1.76
N THR A 15 -7.42 0.39 0.57
CA THR A 15 -8.14 0.66 -0.69
C THR A 15 -7.60 -0.22 -1.81
N HIS A 16 -8.24 -0.21 -2.98
CA HIS A 16 -7.72 -0.83 -4.20
C HIS A 16 -7.19 0.25 -5.12
N LEU A 17 -6.01 0.06 -5.71
CA LEU A 17 -5.41 1.03 -6.63
C LEU A 17 -6.36 1.35 -7.80
N ALA A 18 -7.04 0.34 -8.36
CA ALA A 18 -7.99 0.48 -9.45
C ALA A 18 -9.23 1.33 -9.08
N ASN A 19 -9.54 1.48 -7.79
CA ASN A 19 -10.63 2.36 -7.34
C ASN A 19 -10.23 3.84 -7.32
N LEU A 20 -8.94 4.15 -7.43
CA LEU A 20 -8.43 5.52 -7.45
C LEU A 20 -8.54 6.11 -8.87
N SER A 21 -8.61 7.43 -8.98
CA SER A 21 -8.54 8.09 -10.30
C SER A 21 -7.20 7.78 -10.97
N THR A 22 -7.13 7.75 -12.31
CA THR A 22 -5.88 7.48 -13.05
C THR A 22 -4.74 8.41 -12.62
N THR A 23 -5.05 9.69 -12.38
CA THR A 23 -4.06 10.66 -11.86
C THR A 23 -3.55 10.23 -10.48
N THR A 24 -4.45 9.84 -9.58
CA THR A 24 -4.10 9.36 -8.23
C THR A 24 -3.28 8.08 -8.29
N GLN A 25 -3.61 7.15 -9.19
CA GLN A 25 -2.84 5.91 -9.40
C GLN A 25 -1.40 6.24 -9.80
N ASN A 26 -1.22 7.09 -10.81
CA ASN A 26 0.11 7.49 -11.28
C ASN A 26 0.93 8.18 -10.19
N THR A 27 0.31 9.11 -9.45
CA THR A 27 0.99 9.82 -8.35
C THR A 27 1.34 8.87 -7.21
N PHE A 28 0.45 7.93 -6.87
CA PHE A 28 0.74 6.90 -5.88
C PHE A 28 1.95 6.05 -6.30
N THR A 29 1.94 5.52 -7.53
CA THR A 29 3.05 4.71 -8.06
C THR A 29 4.37 5.48 -8.05
N GLN A 30 4.37 6.76 -8.43
CA GLN A 30 5.56 7.61 -8.36
C GLN A 30 6.11 7.75 -6.94
N PHE A 31 5.26 7.86 -5.92
CA PHE A 31 5.73 7.91 -4.53
C PHE A 31 6.23 6.55 -4.04
N MET A 32 5.62 5.45 -4.46
CA MET A 32 6.14 4.12 -4.17
C MET A 32 7.54 3.93 -4.80
N GLU A 33 7.73 4.33 -6.07
CA GLU A 33 9.04 4.31 -6.73
C GLU A 33 10.08 5.21 -6.02
N GLN A 34 9.67 6.39 -5.54
CA GLN A 34 10.55 7.28 -4.78
C GLN A 34 10.96 6.68 -3.43
N ALA A 35 10.03 6.05 -2.72
CA ALA A 35 10.34 5.34 -1.49
C ALA A 35 11.34 4.21 -1.77
N ASP A 36 11.11 3.46 -2.83
CA ASP A 36 11.94 2.32 -3.21
C ASP A 36 13.39 2.69 -3.53
N ASN A 37 13.58 3.87 -4.12
CA ASN A 37 14.89 4.40 -4.52
C ASN A 37 15.46 5.45 -3.53
N ALA A 38 14.82 5.66 -2.38
CA ALA A 38 15.24 6.65 -1.41
C ALA A 38 16.68 6.37 -0.89
N GLY A 39 17.53 7.40 -0.88
CA GLY A 39 18.90 7.31 -0.38
C GLY A 39 19.01 7.53 1.14
N THR A 40 17.95 8.05 1.75
CA THR A 40 17.88 8.34 3.19
C THR A 40 16.53 7.94 3.79
N ASN A 41 16.52 7.70 5.10
CA ASN A 41 15.30 7.38 5.84
C ASN A 41 14.25 8.50 5.80
N ASP A 42 14.68 9.76 5.71
CA ASP A 42 13.75 10.90 5.68
C ASP A 42 13.08 11.04 4.32
N GLU A 43 13.80 10.80 3.22
CA GLU A 43 13.24 10.70 1.87
C GLU A 43 12.23 9.55 1.79
N TYR A 44 12.61 8.38 2.32
CA TYR A 44 11.73 7.21 2.38
C TYR A 44 10.43 7.53 3.13
N ARG A 45 10.52 8.03 4.36
CA ARG A 45 9.34 8.37 5.19
C ARG A 45 8.46 9.45 4.55
N THR A 46 9.08 10.42 3.88
CA THR A 46 8.35 11.48 3.17
C THR A 46 7.56 10.87 2.00
N ALA A 47 8.20 10.02 1.20
CA ALA A 47 7.54 9.33 0.09
C ALA A 47 6.39 8.42 0.57
N MET A 48 6.60 7.63 1.63
CA MET A 48 5.55 6.78 2.22
C MET A 48 4.38 7.59 2.76
N THR A 49 4.65 8.74 3.40
CA THR A 49 3.60 9.66 3.88
C THR A 49 2.79 10.20 2.71
N CYS A 50 3.46 10.66 1.64
CA CYS A 50 2.81 11.15 0.44
C CYS A 50 1.99 10.08 -0.29
N ALA A 51 2.49 8.84 -0.36
CA ALA A 51 1.78 7.71 -0.94
C ALA A 51 0.48 7.42 -0.17
N ALA A 52 0.54 7.36 1.17
CA ALA A 52 -0.63 7.14 2.02
C ALA A 52 -1.69 8.23 1.86
N LEU A 53 -1.27 9.50 1.89
CA LEU A 53 -2.17 10.64 1.68
C LEU A 53 -2.79 10.62 0.28
N THR A 54 -2.02 10.24 -0.75
CA THR A 54 -2.50 10.14 -2.13
C THR A 54 -3.54 9.03 -2.29
N ALA A 55 -3.31 7.86 -1.66
CA ALA A 55 -4.26 6.74 -1.66
C ALA A 55 -5.48 6.97 -0.76
N GLY A 56 -5.48 8.04 0.04
CA GLY A 56 -6.58 8.36 0.95
C GLY A 56 -6.69 7.40 2.15
N ILE A 57 -5.59 6.73 2.50
CA ILE A 57 -5.54 5.84 3.66
C ILE A 57 -4.85 6.55 4.84
N PRO A 58 -5.31 6.33 6.08
CA PRO A 58 -4.61 6.82 7.27
C PRO A 58 -3.17 6.30 7.27
N LEU A 59 -2.21 7.17 7.58
CA LEU A 59 -0.84 6.73 7.80
C LEU A 59 -0.82 5.83 9.05
N PRO A 60 -0.45 4.55 8.93
CA PRO A 60 -0.48 3.64 10.06
C PRO A 60 0.65 3.92 11.04
N THR A 61 0.49 3.44 12.28
CA THR A 61 1.59 3.41 13.27
C THR A 61 2.75 2.59 12.70
N GLY A 62 3.90 3.23 12.49
CA GLY A 62 5.04 2.64 11.76
C GLY A 62 5.33 3.33 10.43
N GLY A 63 4.37 4.06 9.87
CA GLY A 63 4.58 4.97 8.73
C GLY A 63 4.64 4.30 7.36
N GLU A 64 4.33 3.01 7.26
CA GLU A 64 4.50 2.25 6.02
C GLU A 64 3.20 1.62 5.54
N ILE A 65 2.95 1.81 4.26
CA ILE A 65 1.87 1.19 3.52
C ILE A 65 2.50 0.27 2.47
N ALA A 66 1.76 -0.70 1.96
CA ALA A 66 2.23 -1.58 0.91
C ALA A 66 1.15 -1.72 -0.17
N LEU A 67 1.60 -1.89 -1.40
CA LEU A 67 0.79 -2.46 -2.46
C LEU A 67 0.99 -3.98 -2.42
N CYS A 68 -0.10 -4.74 -2.42
CA CYS A 68 -0.02 -6.20 -2.32
C CYS A 68 0.84 -6.80 -3.44
N ALA A 69 1.86 -7.55 -3.06
CA ALA A 69 2.79 -8.16 -4.00
C ALA A 69 2.45 -9.63 -4.34
N CYS A 70 1.24 -10.10 -3.98
CA CYS A 70 0.90 -11.53 -3.96
C CYS A 70 1.20 -12.25 -5.30
N PRO A 71 2.04 -13.30 -5.29
CA PRO A 71 2.40 -14.03 -6.52
C PRO A 71 1.23 -14.87 -7.07
N ASN A 72 0.32 -15.28 -6.19
CA ASN A 72 -0.81 -16.15 -6.51
C ASN A 72 -2.06 -15.38 -6.96
N CYS A 73 -2.01 -14.05 -6.98
CA CYS A 73 -3.11 -13.17 -7.36
C CYS A 73 -2.62 -12.07 -8.30
N TRP A 74 -2.85 -12.25 -9.60
CA TRP A 74 -2.39 -11.31 -10.63
C TRP A 74 -3.11 -9.96 -10.58
N ASP A 75 -4.32 -9.91 -10.01
CA ASP A 75 -5.17 -8.72 -9.97
C ASP A 75 -5.29 -8.12 -8.56
N CYS A 76 -4.49 -8.57 -7.58
CA CYS A 76 -4.55 -7.95 -6.25
C CYS A 76 -3.76 -6.66 -6.24
N ASP A 77 -4.48 -5.56 -6.19
CA ASP A 77 -3.98 -4.20 -6.18
C ASP A 77 -4.28 -3.47 -4.85
N GLN A 78 -4.48 -4.26 -3.79
CA GLN A 78 -4.86 -3.74 -2.49
C GLN A 78 -3.70 -2.95 -1.88
N ILE A 79 -3.98 -1.71 -1.50
CA ILE A 79 -3.12 -0.84 -0.71
C ILE A 79 -3.53 -0.97 0.75
N PHE A 80 -2.58 -1.28 1.63
CA PHE A 80 -2.85 -1.59 3.04
C PHE A 80 -1.70 -1.15 3.96
N ASN A 81 -1.93 -1.19 5.28
CA ASN A 81 -0.86 -1.01 6.27
C ASN A 81 0.15 -2.17 6.19
N ALA A 82 1.41 -1.88 5.84
CA ALA A 82 2.47 -2.88 5.74
C ALA A 82 2.69 -3.64 7.06
N ASN A 83 2.42 -2.98 8.19
CA ASN A 83 2.56 -3.53 9.55
C ASN A 83 1.26 -4.15 10.09
N HIS A 84 0.28 -4.47 9.24
CA HIS A 84 -0.92 -5.17 9.67
C HIS A 84 -0.53 -6.55 10.27
N PRO A 85 -1.10 -6.98 11.40
CA PRO A 85 -0.70 -8.25 12.06
C PRO A 85 -0.85 -9.48 11.17
N ASP A 86 -1.81 -9.45 10.25
CA ASP A 86 -2.07 -10.52 9.28
C ASP A 86 -1.42 -10.29 7.90
N ALA A 87 -0.64 -9.22 7.74
CA ALA A 87 0.19 -9.04 6.55
C ALA A 87 1.37 -10.00 6.61
N HIS A 88 1.77 -10.53 5.45
CA HIS A 88 2.87 -11.48 5.36
C HIS A 88 3.97 -10.95 4.46
N PRO A 89 5.13 -10.54 4.99
CA PRO A 89 6.31 -10.30 4.16
C PRO A 89 6.83 -11.64 3.64
N PHE A 90 7.13 -11.70 2.35
CA PHE A 90 7.64 -12.91 1.69
C PHE A 90 8.67 -12.53 0.62
N GLY A 91 9.68 -13.36 0.43
CA GLY A 91 10.78 -13.13 -0.50
C GLY A 91 11.76 -12.05 -0.04
N GLU A 92 12.89 -11.99 -0.73
CA GLU A 92 13.86 -10.91 -0.56
C GLU A 92 13.40 -9.65 -1.31
N SER A 93 13.77 -8.48 -0.80
CA SER A 93 13.55 -7.22 -1.51
C SER A 93 14.61 -6.96 -2.58
N ASP A 94 15.55 -7.87 -2.86
CA ASP A 94 16.56 -7.78 -3.94
C ASP A 94 17.30 -6.43 -4.05
N GLY A 95 17.54 -5.75 -2.92
CA GLY A 95 18.22 -4.45 -2.86
C GLY A 95 17.30 -3.23 -2.98
N TYR A 96 15.99 -3.45 -3.06
CA TYR A 96 14.95 -2.44 -3.00
C TYR A 96 14.55 -2.13 -1.55
N ASN A 97 14.15 -0.88 -1.28
CA ASN A 97 13.73 -0.46 0.06
C ASN A 97 12.34 -1.01 0.41
N LEU A 98 11.47 -1.23 -0.57
CA LEU A 98 10.14 -1.77 -0.35
C LEU A 98 10.17 -3.31 -0.27
N GLY A 99 9.72 -3.86 0.85
CA GLY A 99 9.51 -5.30 1.00
C GLY A 99 8.37 -5.80 0.10
N ARG A 100 8.47 -7.06 -0.33
CA ARG A 100 7.35 -7.78 -0.95
C ARG A 100 6.42 -8.28 0.15
N ILE A 101 5.25 -7.65 0.26
CA ILE A 101 4.30 -7.93 1.35
C ILE A 101 2.95 -8.34 0.76
N GLN A 102 2.45 -9.46 1.25
CA GLN A 102 1.12 -9.97 0.94
C GLN A 102 0.09 -9.34 1.89
N CYS A 103 -1.01 -8.83 1.33
CA CYS A 103 -2.08 -8.24 2.12
C CYS A 103 -2.83 -9.32 2.95
N PRO A 104 -3.49 -8.93 4.06
CA PRO A 104 -4.25 -9.87 4.91
C PRO A 104 -5.22 -10.77 4.16
N THR A 105 -5.95 -10.22 3.18
CA THR A 105 -6.91 -10.97 2.37
C THR A 105 -6.23 -12.08 1.56
N CYS A 106 -5.06 -11.79 1.01
CA CYS A 106 -4.29 -12.74 0.21
C CYS A 106 -3.60 -13.78 1.10
N THR A 107 -3.09 -13.35 2.26
CA THR A 107 -2.50 -14.25 3.27
C THR A 107 -3.48 -15.32 3.70
N ASP A 108 -4.74 -14.94 3.95
CA ASP A 108 -5.82 -15.87 4.34
C ASP A 108 -6.20 -16.86 3.22
N ARG A 109 -6.26 -16.39 1.97
CA ARG A 109 -6.75 -17.20 0.84
C ARG A 109 -5.72 -18.09 0.17
N HIS A 110 -4.49 -17.59 0.02
CA HIS A 110 -3.43 -18.27 -0.73
C HIS A 110 -2.07 -17.73 -0.25
N TYR A 111 -1.77 -18.05 1.00
CA TYR A 111 -0.51 -17.75 1.67
C TYR A 111 0.69 -17.96 0.75
N ALA A 112 1.47 -16.90 0.52
CA ALA A 112 2.71 -17.00 -0.22
C ALA A 112 3.76 -17.68 0.66
N THR A 113 4.45 -18.68 0.14
CA THR A 113 5.69 -19.18 0.73
C THR A 113 6.83 -18.58 -0.05
N ASP A 114 7.94 -18.22 0.60
CA ASP A 114 9.15 -17.77 -0.09
C ASP A 114 9.47 -18.75 -1.24
N GLU A 115 9.25 -18.32 -2.49
CA GLU A 115 9.73 -19.07 -3.64
C GLU A 115 11.25 -18.94 -3.62
N GLN A 116 11.91 -20.10 -3.51
CA GLN A 116 13.37 -20.27 -3.51
C GLN A 116 14.04 -19.77 -4.78
#